data_AF-A0A150U3K4-F1
#
_entry.id   AF-A0A150U3K4-F1
#
_cell.length_a   1.000
_cell.length_b   1.000
_cell.length_c   1.000
_cell.angle_alpha   90.00
_cell.angle_beta   90.00
_cell.angle_gamma   90.00
#
_symmetry.space_group_name_H-M   'P 1'
#
loop_
_entity.id
_entity.type
_entity.pdbx_description
1 polymer ?
#
loop_
_entity_poly.entity_id
_entity_poly.type
_entity_poly.pdbx_seq_one_letter_code
_entity_poly.pdbx_strand_id
1 'polypeptide(L)'
;MADSGITGDYDELERLIGKFRGLSGRLRTVGVRRAAQAIQRVAREQYASGRGPDGEKWTPNKDGTTPPLERLTRQVKFRGDNGVITASGPDKLKYHQRGNWRLPARPPFPDKPGDLPEPWAEAADEMLRRTAEED
;
A
#
# COMPACT_ATOMS: atom_id res chain seq x y z
N MET A 1 20.48 6.07 24.16
CA MET A 1 20.26 5.12 23.05
C MET A 1 18.83 5.32 22.61
N ALA A 2 18.62 5.93 21.45
CA ALA A 2 17.30 6.20 20.91
C ALA A 2 16.85 4.97 20.11
N ASP A 3 15.86 4.27 20.63
CA ASP A 3 15.17 3.19 19.94
C ASP A 3 14.06 3.83 19.09
N SER A 4 14.38 4.12 17.83
CA SER A 4 13.42 4.61 16.85
C SER A 4 12.58 3.44 16.35
N GLY A 5 11.77 2.87 17.24
CA GLY A 5 10.71 1.94 16.87
C GLY A 5 9.63 2.72 16.13
N ILE A 6 9.60 2.60 14.80
CA ILE A 6 8.44 2.98 13.99
C ILE A 6 7.27 2.13 14.50
N THR A 7 6.55 2.68 15.46
CA THR A 7 5.37 2.08 16.07
C THR A 7 4.25 2.51 15.16
N GLY A 8 3.99 1.72 14.11
CA GLY A 8 2.83 1.93 13.24
C GLY A 8 1.60 2.04 14.13
N ASP A 9 0.85 3.13 13.96
CA ASP A 9 -0.28 3.48 14.82
C ASP A 9 -1.42 2.47 14.60
N TYR A 10 -1.36 1.35 15.31
CA TYR A 10 -2.37 0.29 15.25
C TYR A 10 -3.76 0.82 15.65
N ASP A 11 -3.83 1.90 16.45
CA ASP A 11 -5.08 2.56 16.80
C ASP A 11 -5.69 3.30 15.60
N GLU A 12 -4.86 3.86 14.73
CA GLU A 12 -5.32 4.52 13.50
C GLU A 12 -5.87 3.52 12.48
N LEU A 13 -5.22 2.35 12.36
CA LEU A 13 -5.72 1.24 11.56
C LEU A 13 -7.03 0.66 12.12
N GLU A 14 -7.14 0.47 13.44
CA GLU A 14 -8.38 0.01 14.05
C GLU A 14 -9.51 1.04 13.90
N ARG A 15 -9.20 2.35 13.98
CA ARG A 15 -10.17 3.41 13.64
C ARG A 15 -10.59 3.33 12.19
N LEU A 16 -9.68 3.06 11.27
CA LEU A 16 -9.99 2.89 9.85
C LEU A 16 -10.91 1.67 9.63
N ILE A 17 -10.60 0.54 10.24
CA ILE A 17 -11.43 -0.67 10.23
C ILE A 17 -12.80 -0.40 10.88
N GLY A 18 -12.83 0.36 11.98
CA GLY A 18 -14.05 0.80 12.66
C GLY A 18 -14.93 1.69 11.79
N LYS A 19 -14.33 2.64 11.07
CA LYS A 19 -15.01 3.45 10.03
C LYS A 19 -15.59 2.55 8.96
N PHE A 20 -14.82 1.61 8.41
CA PHE A 20 -15.33 0.62 7.44
C PHE A 20 -16.51 -0.20 7.98
N ARG A 21 -16.48 -0.53 9.27
CA ARG A 21 -17.56 -1.28 9.94
C ARG A 21 -18.84 -0.45 10.11
N GLY A 22 -18.71 0.85 10.40
CA GLY A 22 -19.82 1.77 10.62
C GLY A 22 -20.47 2.38 9.37
N LEU A 23 -19.84 2.27 8.20
CA LEU A 23 -20.40 2.76 6.93
C LEU A 23 -21.57 1.87 6.45
N SER A 24 -22.69 2.50 6.10
CA SER A 24 -23.86 1.83 5.49
C SER A 24 -23.46 1.13 4.17
N GLY A 25 -24.19 0.08 3.76
CA GLY A 25 -23.74 -0.87 2.72
C GLY A 25 -23.25 -0.25 1.41
N ARG A 26 -23.85 0.87 0.97
CA ARG A 26 -23.42 1.62 -0.23
C ARG A 26 -22.09 2.34 0.00
N LEU A 27 -21.96 3.08 1.09
CA LEU A 27 -20.73 3.76 1.49
C LEU A 27 -19.57 2.77 1.70
N ARG A 28 -19.83 1.60 2.27
CA ARG A 28 -18.80 0.55 2.41
C ARG A 28 -18.28 0.09 1.04
N THR A 29 -19.17 -0.13 0.08
CA THR A 29 -18.80 -0.66 -1.25
C THR A 29 -18.11 0.40 -2.11
N VAL A 30 -18.66 1.62 -2.14
CA VAL A 30 -18.11 2.72 -2.94
C VAL A 30 -16.83 3.26 -2.30
N GLY A 31 -16.84 3.48 -0.99
CA GLY A 31 -15.70 3.97 -0.22
C GLY A 31 -14.50 3.04 -0.31
N VAL A 32 -14.66 1.73 -0.12
CA VAL A 32 -13.53 0.78 -0.20
C VAL A 32 -12.94 0.72 -1.61
N ARG A 33 -13.76 0.83 -2.65
CA ARG A 33 -13.29 0.85 -4.05
C ARG A 33 -12.47 2.10 -4.34
N ARG A 34 -12.96 3.25 -3.90
CA ARG A 34 -12.26 4.54 -4.06
C ARG A 34 -10.98 4.58 -3.24
N ALA A 35 -11.00 4.10 -1.99
CA ALA A 35 -9.80 3.97 -1.16
C ALA A 35 -8.74 3.09 -1.84
N ALA A 36 -9.13 1.94 -2.42
CA ALA A 36 -8.20 1.11 -3.18
C ALA A 36 -7.60 1.84 -4.39
N GLN A 37 -8.38 2.68 -5.09
CA GLN A 37 -7.86 3.50 -6.18
C GLN A 37 -6.88 4.57 -5.70
N ALA A 38 -7.14 5.19 -4.54
CA ALA A 38 -6.25 6.16 -3.92
C ALA A 38 -4.91 5.52 -3.54
N ILE A 39 -4.94 4.35 -2.89
CA ILE A 39 -3.73 3.56 -2.59
C ILE A 39 -2.99 3.21 -3.89
N GLN A 40 -3.71 2.77 -4.92
CA GLN A 40 -3.08 2.43 -6.20
C GLN A 40 -2.34 3.62 -6.83
N ARG A 41 -2.86 4.84 -6.68
CA ARG A 41 -2.21 6.06 -7.16
C ARG A 41 -0.90 6.31 -6.40
N VAL A 42 -0.95 6.33 -5.06
CA VAL A 42 0.24 6.55 -4.22
C VAL A 42 1.30 5.48 -4.44
N ALA A 43 0.89 4.21 -4.48
CA ALA A 43 1.80 3.10 -4.75
C ALA A 43 2.49 3.26 -6.12
N ARG A 44 1.75 3.67 -7.16
CA ARG A 44 2.35 3.91 -8.49
C ARG A 44 3.38 5.04 -8.48
N GLU A 45 3.10 6.12 -7.76
CA GLU A 45 4.04 7.25 -7.62
C GLU A 45 5.31 6.83 -6.87
N GLN A 46 5.16 6.08 -5.77
CA GLN A 46 6.29 5.49 -5.05
C GLN A 46 7.09 4.57 -5.98
N TYR A 47 6.46 3.63 -6.67
CA TYR A 47 7.15 2.69 -7.56
C TYR A 47 7.85 3.38 -8.73
N ALA A 48 7.23 4.41 -9.32
CA ALA A 48 7.84 5.20 -10.40
C ALA A 48 9.09 5.96 -9.92
N SER A 49 9.15 6.30 -8.64
CA SER A 49 10.33 6.92 -8.01
C SER A 49 11.32 5.92 -7.41
N GLY A 50 11.07 4.61 -7.57
CA GLY A 50 11.91 3.55 -7.02
C GLY A 50 11.81 3.42 -5.51
N ARG A 51 10.63 3.73 -4.95
CA ARG A 51 10.33 3.61 -3.52
C ARG A 51 9.35 2.48 -3.23
N GLY A 52 9.48 1.89 -2.05
CA GLY A 52 8.56 0.90 -1.51
C GLY A 52 7.29 1.51 -0.90
N PRO A 53 6.39 0.65 -0.35
CA PRO A 53 5.14 1.05 0.30
C PRO A 53 5.31 2.06 1.45
N ASP A 54 6.41 1.93 2.20
CA ASP A 54 6.84 2.81 3.29
C ASP A 54 7.46 4.13 2.81
N GLY A 55 7.64 4.31 1.50
CA GLY A 55 8.36 5.46 0.95
C GLY A 55 9.88 5.33 1.02
N GLU A 56 10.43 4.20 1.47
CA GLU A 56 11.87 4.00 1.43
C GLU A 56 12.37 3.69 0.02
N LYS A 57 13.56 4.19 -0.33
CA LYS A 57 14.17 3.91 -1.63
C LYS A 57 14.60 2.44 -1.71
N TRP A 58 14.15 1.75 -2.75
CA TRP A 58 14.66 0.43 -3.07
C TRP A 58 16.12 0.48 -3.48
N THR A 59 16.86 -0.58 -3.14
CA THR A 59 18.21 -0.81 -3.67
C THR A 59 18.18 -0.81 -5.20
N PRO A 60 19.02 -0.02 -5.89
CA PRO A 60 19.09 0.00 -7.35
C PRO A 60 19.41 -1.37 -7.96
N ASN A 61 19.22 -1.51 -9.28
CA ASN A 61 19.70 -2.69 -10.00
C ASN A 61 21.24 -2.74 -10.02
N LYS A 62 21.81 -3.93 -10.30
CA LYS A 62 23.27 -4.11 -10.34
C LYS A 62 23.95 -3.21 -11.38
N ASP A 63 23.22 -2.88 -12.45
CA ASP A 63 23.64 -1.96 -13.51
C ASP A 63 23.42 -0.46 -13.15
N GLY A 64 22.95 -0.18 -11.93
CA GLY A 64 22.66 1.19 -11.46
C GLY A 64 21.31 1.74 -11.93
N THR A 65 20.53 0.98 -12.72
CA THR A 65 19.28 1.49 -13.31
C THR A 65 18.17 1.67 -12.27
N THR A 66 17.44 2.79 -12.37
CA THR A 66 16.30 3.17 -11.53
C THR A 66 15.11 3.64 -12.39
N PRO A 67 13.84 3.47 -11.95
CA PRO A 67 13.42 2.77 -10.74
C PRO A 67 13.51 1.24 -10.89
N PRO A 68 13.98 0.50 -9.88
CA PRO A 68 13.97 -0.95 -9.94
C PRO A 68 12.54 -1.49 -9.96
N LEU A 69 12.36 -2.66 -10.57
CA LEU A 69 11.07 -3.35 -10.70
C LEU A 69 9.99 -2.66 -11.54
N GLU A 70 10.29 -1.57 -12.24
CA GLU A 70 9.32 -0.77 -13.02
C GLU A 70 8.31 -1.62 -13.81
N ARG A 71 8.79 -2.60 -14.57
CA ARG A 71 7.94 -3.47 -15.41
C ARG A 71 7.01 -4.37 -14.59
N LEU A 72 7.46 -4.83 -13.42
CA LEU A 72 6.66 -5.69 -12.54
C LEU A 72 5.66 -4.87 -11.72
N THR A 73 6.07 -3.71 -11.23
CA THR A 73 5.23 -2.84 -10.38
C THR A 73 4.10 -2.17 -11.15
N ARG A 74 4.28 -1.91 -12.46
CA ARG A 74 3.17 -1.50 -13.37
C ARG A 74 2.01 -2.48 -13.42
N GLN A 75 2.24 -3.74 -13.06
CA GLN A 75 1.21 -4.79 -13.04
C GLN A 75 0.55 -4.95 -11.66
N VAL A 76 0.99 -4.19 -10.66
CA VAL A 76 0.35 -4.19 -9.33
C VAL A 76 -1.02 -3.53 -9.41
N LYS A 77 -2.01 -4.19 -8.81
CA LYS A 77 -3.41 -3.75 -8.77
C LYS A 77 -3.92 -3.79 -7.35
N PHE A 78 -4.67 -2.77 -6.96
CA PHE A 78 -5.43 -2.73 -5.72
C PHE A 78 -6.91 -2.79 -6.03
N ARG A 79 -7.65 -3.62 -5.29
CA ARG A 79 -9.09 -3.79 -5.44
C ARG A 79 -9.76 -3.72 -4.07
N GLY A 80 -10.77 -2.85 -3.96
CA GLY A 80 -11.65 -2.81 -2.79
C GLY A 80 -12.93 -3.62 -3.07
N ASP A 81 -13.26 -4.54 -2.18
CA ASP A 81 -14.52 -5.29 -2.22
C ASP A 81 -14.96 -5.73 -0.81
N ASN A 82 -16.26 -5.70 -0.52
CA ASN A 82 -16.83 -6.13 0.77
C ASN A 82 -16.14 -5.56 2.03
N GLY A 83 -15.60 -4.33 1.97
CA GLY A 83 -14.86 -3.70 3.07
C GLY A 83 -13.42 -4.18 3.23
N VAL A 84 -12.88 -4.90 2.25
CA VAL A 84 -11.49 -5.38 2.21
C VAL A 84 -10.77 -4.79 1.00
N ILE A 85 -9.54 -4.35 1.18
CA ILE A 85 -8.64 -3.95 0.08
C ILE A 85 -7.63 -5.07 -0.15
N THR A 86 -7.59 -5.60 -1.36
CA THR A 86 -6.65 -6.64 -1.79
C THR A 86 -5.64 -6.04 -2.78
N ALA A 87 -4.36 -6.31 -2.56
CA ALA A 87 -3.30 -6.01 -3.50
C ALA A 87 -2.87 -7.28 -4.25
N SER A 88 -2.56 -7.17 -5.53
CA SER A 88 -2.11 -8.29 -6.36
C SER A 88 -1.07 -7.83 -7.37
N GLY A 89 -0.24 -8.75 -7.86
CA GLY A 89 0.79 -8.48 -8.86
C GLY A 89 1.37 -9.76 -9.45
N PRO A 90 2.34 -9.67 -10.37
CA PRO A 90 2.94 -10.83 -11.01
C PRO A 90 3.73 -11.68 -9.99
N ASP A 91 3.69 -13.01 -10.14
CA ASP A 91 4.34 -13.98 -9.24
C ASP A 91 5.83 -13.68 -8.97
N LYS A 92 6.53 -13.09 -9.95
CA LYS A 92 7.94 -12.67 -9.83
C LYS A 92 8.19 -11.69 -8.67
N LEU A 93 7.19 -10.93 -8.22
CA LEU A 93 7.31 -10.02 -7.09
C LEU A 93 7.60 -10.73 -5.76
N LYS A 94 7.23 -12.02 -5.62
CA LYS A 94 7.50 -12.77 -4.38
C LYS A 94 8.99 -12.87 -4.05
N TYR A 95 9.85 -12.90 -5.08
CA TYR A 95 11.30 -12.94 -4.90
C TYR A 95 11.88 -11.60 -4.43
N HIS A 96 11.12 -10.52 -4.59
CA HIS A 96 11.50 -9.18 -4.16
C HIS A 96 10.92 -8.82 -2.79
N GLN A 97 9.86 -9.50 -2.32
CA GLN A 97 9.28 -9.24 -1.00
C GLN A 97 10.32 -9.34 0.12
N ARG A 98 11.05 -10.46 0.19
CA ARG A 98 12.06 -10.71 1.24
C ARG A 98 13.50 -10.63 0.73
N GLY A 99 13.67 -10.55 -0.58
CA GLY A 99 14.98 -10.77 -1.20
C GLY A 99 15.47 -12.22 -1.03
N ASN A 100 16.69 -12.47 -1.49
CA ASN A 100 17.45 -13.69 -1.26
C ASN A 100 18.94 -13.42 -1.51
N TRP A 101 19.79 -14.45 -1.39
CA TRP A 101 21.24 -14.34 -1.59
C TRP A 101 21.67 -13.79 -2.96
N ARG A 102 20.80 -13.81 -3.99
CA ARG A 102 21.08 -13.23 -5.32
C ARG A 102 20.44 -11.86 -5.54
N LEU A 103 19.39 -11.50 -4.80
CA LEU A 103 18.51 -10.37 -5.06
C LEU A 103 18.21 -9.59 -3.78
N PRO A 104 18.46 -8.27 -3.72
CA PRO A 104 18.06 -7.48 -2.57
C PRO A 104 16.54 -7.48 -2.39
N ALA A 105 16.10 -7.32 -1.15
CA ALA A 105 14.70 -7.07 -0.84
C ALA A 105 14.27 -5.71 -1.44
N ARG A 106 13.11 -5.71 -2.09
CA ARG A 106 12.46 -4.56 -2.70
C ARG A 106 10.95 -4.77 -2.57
N PRO A 107 10.42 -4.78 -1.33
CA PRO A 107 9.06 -5.22 -1.06
C PRO A 107 8.06 -4.33 -1.80
N PRO A 108 7.23 -4.88 -2.71
CA PRO A 108 6.15 -4.15 -3.37
C PRO A 108 4.85 -4.20 -2.57
N PHE A 109 4.80 -4.94 -1.46
CA PHE A 109 3.64 -5.03 -0.58
C PHE A 109 4.09 -4.90 0.88
N PRO A 110 3.20 -4.48 1.80
CA PRO A 110 3.47 -4.48 3.23
C PRO A 110 3.73 -5.90 3.73
N ASP A 111 4.58 -6.04 4.75
CA ASP A 111 4.99 -7.36 5.25
C ASP A 111 3.91 -8.11 6.01
N LYS A 112 2.94 -7.39 6.60
CA LYS A 112 1.86 -7.95 7.40
C LYS A 112 0.50 -7.54 6.85
N PRO A 113 -0.43 -8.49 6.65
CA PRO A 113 -1.84 -8.15 6.42
C PRO A 113 -2.39 -7.34 7.59
N GLY A 114 -3.14 -6.28 7.30
CA GLY A 114 -3.62 -5.34 8.31
C GLY A 114 -2.76 -4.08 8.35
N ASP A 115 -1.44 -4.20 8.37
CA ASP A 115 -0.54 -3.04 8.46
C ASP A 115 -0.49 -2.30 7.12
N LEU A 116 -1.29 -1.24 7.02
CA LEU A 116 -1.26 -0.34 5.88
C LEU A 116 -0.19 0.73 6.14
N PRO A 117 0.86 0.84 5.29
CA PRO A 117 1.89 1.86 5.45
C PRO A 117 1.27 3.25 5.48
N GLU A 118 1.84 4.15 6.28
CA GLU A 118 1.31 5.50 6.53
C GLU A 118 0.89 6.23 5.23
N PRO A 119 1.71 6.29 4.15
CA PRO A 119 1.29 6.99 2.92
C PRO A 119 0.06 6.38 2.25
N TRP A 120 -0.16 5.08 2.42
CA TRP A 120 -1.32 4.38 1.87
C TRP A 120 -2.54 4.53 2.78
N ALA A 121 -2.32 4.53 4.10
CA ALA A 121 -3.36 4.77 5.10
C ALA A 121 -3.94 6.17 4.96
N GLU A 122 -3.09 7.19 4.90
CA GLU A 122 -3.50 8.59 4.69
C GLU A 122 -4.34 8.75 3.42
N ALA A 123 -3.90 8.15 2.30
CA ALA A 123 -4.62 8.20 1.04
C ALA A 123 -5.98 7.49 1.08
N ALA A 124 -6.07 6.38 1.81
CA ALA A 124 -7.32 5.67 2.04
C ALA A 124 -8.26 6.50 2.92
N ASP A 125 -7.78 7.03 4.03
CA ASP A 125 -8.53 7.85 4.99
C ASP A 125 -9.08 9.13 4.35
N GLU A 126 -8.25 9.85 3.61
CA GLU A 126 -8.65 11.03 2.85
C GLU A 126 -9.77 10.71 1.87
N MET A 127 -9.63 9.62 1.12
CA MET A 127 -10.62 9.22 0.13
C MET A 127 -11.94 8.77 0.75
N LEU A 128 -11.89 8.09 1.90
CA LEU A 128 -13.09 7.71 2.64
C LEU A 128 -13.81 8.92 3.21
N ARG A 129 -13.08 9.90 3.76
CA ARG A 129 -13.65 11.16 4.25
C ARG A 129 -14.39 11.89 3.13
N ARG A 130 -13.75 12.06 1.97
CA ARG A 130 -14.37 12.68 0.79
C ARG A 130 -15.61 11.93 0.31
N THR A 131 -15.55 10.60 0.31
CA THR A 131 -16.70 9.78 -0.12
C THR A 131 -17.88 9.91 0.84
N ALA A 132 -17.62 10.08 2.14
CA ALA A 132 -18.66 10.31 3.13
C ALA A 132 -19.28 11.71 3.06
N GLU A 133 -18.55 12.72 2.55
CA GLU A 133 -19.05 14.07 2.31
C GLU A 133 -19.92 14.17 1.04
N GLU A 134 -19.82 13.20 0.13
CA GLU A 134 -20.57 13.14 -1.14
C GLU A 134 -21.90 12.37 -1.05
N ASP A 135 -22.17 11.66 0.05
CA ASP A 135 -23.37 10.82 0.27
C ASP A 135 -24.42 11.57 1.11
#